data_AF-A0A9E2HZE8-F1
#
_entry.id   AF-A0A9E2HZE8-F1
#
_cell.length_a   1.000
_cell.length_b   1.000
_cell.length_c   1.000
_cell.angle_alpha   90.00
_cell.angle_beta   90.00
_cell.angle_gamma   90.00
#
_symmetry.space_group_name_H-M   'P 1'
#
loop_
_entity.id
_entity.type
_entity.pdbx_description
1 polymer ?
#
loop_
_entity_poly.entity_id
_entity_poly.type
_entity_poly.pdbx_seq_one_letter_code
_entity_poly.pdbx_strand_id
1 'polypeptide(L)'
;MNKTNQNKFDEINVNGVKLSVKEGECVYYLLRGMTAKEIGEIVHRSKRTIEGHFLNIKNKLNCSKKSELIEKLWESGFPFTAITEVLYGKKKDKTEEENE
;
A
#
# COMPACT_ATOMS: atom_id res chain seq x y z
N MET A 1 11.56 -16.32 -19.55
CA MET A 1 10.34 -15.65 -19.06
C MET A 1 10.27 -15.96 -17.57
N ASN A 2 10.82 -15.06 -16.76
CA ASN A 2 11.45 -15.46 -15.49
C ASN A 2 10.48 -15.38 -14.30
N LYS A 3 10.20 -16.58 -13.78
CA LYS A 3 10.04 -16.95 -12.37
C LYS A 3 9.04 -16.12 -11.57
N THR A 4 7.80 -16.62 -11.50
CA THR A 4 6.88 -16.37 -10.38
C THR A 4 7.53 -16.89 -9.11
N ASN A 5 8.25 -16.01 -8.41
CA ASN A 5 8.83 -16.32 -7.12
C ASN A 5 7.67 -16.35 -6.12
N GLN A 6 7.30 -17.56 -5.67
CA GLN A 6 6.28 -17.77 -4.66
C GLN A 6 6.82 -17.36 -3.29
N ASN A 7 6.80 -16.06 -2.98
CA ASN A 7 6.91 -15.58 -1.62
C ASN A 7 5.51 -15.24 -1.11
N LYS A 8 5.05 -15.99 -0.12
CA LYS A 8 3.71 -15.91 0.49
C LYS A 8 3.41 -14.56 1.18
N PHE A 9 4.35 -13.62 1.09
CA PHE A 9 4.36 -12.30 1.72
C PHE A 9 4.23 -11.13 0.73
N ASP A 10 4.16 -11.39 -0.58
CA ASP A 10 4.23 -10.33 -1.61
C ASP A 10 2.87 -9.70 -1.99
N GLU A 11 1.76 -10.26 -1.50
CA GLU A 11 0.41 -9.90 -1.93
C GLU A 11 -0.57 -9.72 -0.76
N ILE A 12 -1.43 -8.71 -0.85
CA ILE A 12 -2.54 -8.42 0.06
C ILE A 12 -3.83 -8.70 -0.67
N ASN A 13 -4.69 -9.52 -0.08
CA ASN A 13 -5.99 -9.85 -0.65
C ASN A 13 -7.05 -8.87 -0.14
N VAL A 14 -7.77 -8.27 -1.09
CA VAL A 14 -8.88 -7.35 -0.84
C VAL A 14 -10.08 -7.87 -1.61
N ASN A 15 -11.00 -8.57 -0.94
CA ASN A 15 -12.18 -9.19 -1.55
C ASN A 15 -11.89 -9.99 -2.85
N GLY A 16 -10.88 -10.86 -2.81
CA GLY A 16 -10.46 -11.66 -3.98
C GLY A 16 -9.52 -10.94 -4.95
N VAL A 17 -9.34 -9.63 -4.81
CA VAL A 17 -8.40 -8.84 -5.61
C VAL A 17 -7.02 -8.82 -4.96
N LYS A 18 -6.00 -9.13 -5.75
CA LYS A 18 -4.60 -9.17 -5.30
C LYS A 18 -3.93 -7.81 -5.50
N LEU A 19 -3.59 -7.16 -4.39
CA LEU A 19 -2.71 -6.00 -4.37
C LEU A 19 -1.29 -6.47 -4.02
N SER A 20 -0.28 -5.87 -4.63
CA SER A 20 1.09 -6.03 -4.15
C SER A 20 1.25 -5.38 -2.78
N VAL A 21 2.27 -5.77 -2.01
CA VAL A 21 2.62 -5.09 -0.76
C VAL A 21 2.75 -3.59 -0.94
N LYS A 22 3.41 -3.13 -2.02
CA LYS A 22 3.60 -1.69 -2.30
C LYS A 22 2.30 -0.95 -2.57
N GLU A 23 1.37 -1.59 -3.28
CA GLU A 23 0.03 -1.03 -3.46
C GLU A 23 -0.73 -0.95 -2.13
N GLY A 24 -0.63 -1.98 -1.28
CA GLY A 24 -1.23 -1.96 0.05
C GLY A 24 -0.62 -0.93 0.99
N GLU A 25 0.70 -0.71 0.95
CA GLU A 25 1.37 0.37 1.69
C GLU A 25 0.78 1.73 1.26
N CYS A 26 0.63 1.97 -0.05
CA CYS A 26 0.04 3.21 -0.57
C CYS A 26 -1.42 3.38 -0.12
N VAL A 27 -2.21 2.31 -0.20
CA VAL A 27 -3.62 2.31 0.23
C VAL A 27 -3.76 2.58 1.72
N TYR A 28 -2.90 1.98 2.54
CA TYR A 28 -2.92 2.17 3.99
C TYR A 28 -2.81 3.64 4.38
N TYR A 29 -1.83 4.36 3.81
CA TYR A 29 -1.68 5.79 4.06
C TYR A 29 -2.77 6.63 3.40
N LEU A 30 -3.28 6.23 2.23
CA LEU A 30 -4.42 6.87 1.57
C LEU A 30 -5.66 6.88 2.45
N LEU A 31 -5.97 5.74 3.09
CA LEU A 31 -7.13 5.60 3.99
C LEU A 31 -6.97 6.42 5.28
N ARG A 32 -5.74 6.80 5.63
CA ARG A 32 -5.46 7.75 6.73
C ARG A 32 -5.49 9.22 6.31
N GLY A 33 -5.97 9.51 5.11
CA GLY A 33 -6.16 10.88 4.62
C GLY A 33 -4.92 11.50 3.98
N MET A 34 -3.82 10.76 3.83
CA MET A 34 -2.60 11.31 3.24
C MET A 34 -2.74 11.52 1.73
N THR A 35 -2.03 12.53 1.24
CA THR A 35 -1.93 12.88 -0.18
C THR A 35 -0.87 12.04 -0.89
N ALA A 36 -0.94 11.94 -2.22
CA ALA A 36 0.06 11.20 -3.01
C ALA A 36 1.49 11.73 -2.83
N LYS A 37 1.64 13.02 -2.49
CA LYS A 37 2.94 13.64 -2.20
C LYS A 37 3.49 13.14 -0.87
N GLU A 38 2.70 13.27 0.21
CA GLU A 38 3.10 12.82 1.56
C GLU A 38 3.36 11.32 1.60
N ILE A 39 2.53 10.52 0.92
CA ILE A 39 2.74 9.08 0.80
C ILE A 39 4.08 8.80 0.11
N GLY A 40 4.40 9.53 -0.96
CA GLY A 40 5.67 9.42 -1.66
C GLY A 40 6.87 9.72 -0.76
N GLU A 41 6.76 10.75 0.09
CA GLU A 41 7.78 11.09 1.09
C GLU A 41 7.96 9.95 2.11
N ILE A 42 6.85 9.38 2.61
CA ILE A 42 6.85 8.30 3.62
C ILE A 42 7.42 6.98 3.05
N VAL A 43 7.07 6.62 1.82
CA VAL A 43 7.50 5.34 1.20
C VAL A 43 8.73 5.50 0.31
N HIS A 44 9.36 6.67 0.32
CA HIS A 44 10.54 7.03 -0.49
C HIS A 44 10.34 6.78 -2.00
N ARG A 45 9.26 7.32 -2.56
CA ARG A 45 8.91 7.24 -3.99
C ARG A 45 8.41 8.58 -4.51
N SER A 46 8.51 8.78 -5.82
CA SER A 46 7.97 9.98 -6.44
C SER A 46 6.44 10.00 -6.37
N LYS A 47 5.84 11.19 -6.26
CA LYS A 47 4.38 11.38 -6.38
C LYS A 47 3.81 10.68 -7.62
N ARG A 48 4.50 10.77 -8.77
CA ARG A 48 4.11 10.13 -10.03
C ARG A 48 4.03 8.60 -9.89
N THR A 49 4.95 8.00 -9.15
CA THR A 49 4.94 6.56 -8.85
C THR A 49 3.74 6.18 -7.99
N ILE A 50 3.42 6.98 -6.96
CA ILE A 50 2.25 6.77 -6.10
C ILE A 50 0.94 6.87 -6.89
N GLU A 51 0.83 7.87 -7.77
CA GLU A 51 -0.32 8.00 -8.67
C GLU A 51 -0.45 6.81 -9.63
N GLY A 52 0.68 6.27 -10.10
CA GLY A 52 0.72 5.03 -10.86
C GLY A 52 0.20 3.82 -10.07
N HIS A 53 0.60 3.68 -8.80
CA HIS A 53 0.04 2.64 -7.92
C HIS A 53 -1.46 2.81 -7.75
N PHE A 54 -1.96 4.03 -7.50
CA PHE A 54 -3.39 4.28 -7.39
C PHE A 54 -4.14 3.96 -8.67
N LEU A 55 -3.59 4.27 -9.85
CA LEU A 55 -4.19 3.89 -11.12
C LEU A 55 -4.29 2.37 -11.26
N ASN A 56 -3.24 1.63 -10.90
CA ASN A 56 -3.26 0.17 -10.97
C ASN A 56 -4.28 -0.43 -10.00
N ILE A 57 -4.34 0.06 -8.75
CA ILE A 57 -5.32 -0.39 -7.75
C ILE A 57 -6.74 -0.09 -8.23
N LYS A 58 -6.96 1.10 -8.78
CA LYS A 58 -8.24 1.50 -9.37
C LYS A 58 -8.69 0.55 -10.47
N ASN A 59 -7.80 0.20 -11.39
CA ASN A 59 -8.08 -0.77 -12.44
C ASN A 59 -8.41 -2.16 -11.86
N LYS A 60 -7.68 -2.59 -10.82
CA LYS A 60 -7.90 -3.88 -10.14
C LYS A 60 -9.25 -3.94 -9.40
N LEU A 61 -9.69 -2.83 -8.81
CA LEU A 61 -10.96 -2.72 -8.08
C LEU A 61 -12.10 -2.15 -8.95
N ASN A 62 -11.86 -2.00 -10.25
CA ASN A 62 -12.79 -1.46 -11.23
C ASN A 62 -13.41 -0.12 -10.77
N CYS A 63 -12.58 0.83 -10.33
CA CYS A 63 -13.00 2.17 -9.92
C CYS A 63 -12.22 3.27 -10.64
N SER A 64 -12.80 4.47 -10.71
CA SER A 64 -12.19 5.60 -11.45
C SER A 64 -11.78 6.76 -10.55
N LYS A 65 -12.51 6.98 -9.45
CA LYS A 65 -12.35 8.12 -8.54
C LYS A 65 -11.66 7.71 -7.24
N LYS A 66 -10.96 8.65 -6.60
CA LYS A 66 -10.33 8.44 -5.28
C LYS A 66 -11.37 8.10 -4.21
N SER A 67 -12.53 8.76 -4.22
CA SER A 67 -13.62 8.47 -3.27
C SER A 67 -14.14 7.04 -3.43
N GLU A 68 -14.41 6.61 -4.66
CA GLU A 68 -14.87 5.25 -4.97
C GLU A 68 -13.84 4.19 -4.57
N LEU A 69 -12.55 4.48 -4.77
CA LEU A 69 -11.47 3.62 -4.27
C LEU A 69 -11.54 3.48 -2.74
N ILE A 70 -11.66 4.59 -2.01
CA ILE A 70 -11.74 4.58 -0.55
C ILE A 70 -12.96 3.79 -0.07
N GLU A 71 -14.14 4.01 -0.65
CA GLU A 71 -15.35 3.27 -0.27
C GLU A 71 -15.19 1.76 -0.51
N LYS A 72 -14.73 1.36 -1.70
CA LYS A 72 -14.51 -0.07 -1.99
C LYS A 72 -13.52 -0.72 -1.05
N LEU A 73 -12.49 0.00 -0.61
CA LEU A 73 -11.51 -0.52 0.36
C LEU A 73 -12.11 -0.70 1.75
N TRP A 74 -13.02 0.18 2.18
CA TRP A 74 -13.76 0.00 3.42
C TRP A 74 -14.75 -1.16 3.33
N GLU A 75 -15.54 -1.22 2.26
CA GLU A 75 -16.56 -2.27 2.02
C GLU A 75 -15.93 -3.67 1.89
N SER A 76 -14.77 -3.75 1.24
CA SER A 76 -14.04 -5.02 1.09
C SER A 76 -13.31 -5.48 2.35
N GLY A 77 -13.31 -4.68 3.42
CA GLY A 77 -12.63 -5.01 4.67
C GLY A 77 -11.11 -5.04 4.51
N PHE A 78 -10.51 -3.98 3.95
CA PHE A 78 -9.06 -3.88 3.78
C PHE A 78 -8.32 -4.25 5.09
N PRO A 79 -7.37 -5.21 5.06
CA PRO A 79 -6.77 -5.75 6.27
C PRO A 79 -5.69 -4.82 6.82
N PHE A 80 -6.11 -3.80 7.58
CA PHE A 80 -5.21 -2.84 8.23
C PHE A 80 -4.16 -3.50 9.14
N THR A 81 -4.52 -4.58 9.84
CA THR A 81 -3.60 -5.30 10.73
C THR A 81 -2.47 -5.99 9.96
N ALA A 82 -2.80 -6.71 8.90
CA ALA A 82 -1.81 -7.40 8.07
C ALA A 82 -0.78 -6.44 7.45
N ILE A 83 -1.24 -5.26 6.99
CA ILE A 83 -0.32 -4.27 6.41
C ILE A 83 0.52 -3.56 7.49
N THR A 84 -0.02 -3.36 8.70
CA THR A 84 0.76 -2.78 9.80
C THR A 84 1.92 -3.68 10.21
N GLU A 85 1.74 -4.99 10.24
CA GLU A 85 2.82 -5.94 10.53
C GLU A 85 3.94 -5.85 9.49
N VAL A 86 3.59 -5.69 8.21
CA VAL A 86 4.59 -5.54 7.13
C VAL A 86 5.31 -4.18 7.21
N LEU A 87 4.59 -3.12 7.55
CA LEU A 87 5.14 -1.76 7.63
C LEU A 87 6.04 -1.57 8.86
N TYR A 88 5.62 -2.08 10.01
CA TYR A 88 6.31 -1.87 11.29
C TYR A 88 7.20 -3.05 11.68
N GLY A 89 6.95 -4.25 11.16
CA GLY A 89 7.86 -5.40 11.31
C GLY A 89 9.20 -5.23 10.60
N LYS A 90 9.28 -4.31 9.62
CA LYS A 90 10.54 -3.89 8.98
C LYS A 90 11.37 -2.91 9.81
N LYS A 91 10.85 -2.39 10.93
CA LYS A 91 11.52 -1.34 11.75
C LYS A 91 12.40 -1.88 12.90
N LYS A 92 12.85 -3.14 12.88
CA LYS A 92 13.82 -3.63 13.88
C LYS A 92 15.30 -3.37 13.54
N ASP A 93 15.61 -2.79 12.38
CA ASP A 93 16.96 -2.33 12.06
C ASP A 93 16.91 -0.86 11.62
N LYS A 94 17.64 0.01 12.33
CA LYS A 94 17.81 1.48 12.14
C LYS A 94 16.73 2.40 12.74
N THR A 95 16.73 2.56 14.06
CA THR A 95 16.87 3.88 14.72
C THR A 95 17.24 3.69 16.20
N GLU A 96 18.49 3.31 16.46
CA GLU A 96 19.22 3.73 17.67
C GLU A 96 20.50 4.37 17.15
N GLU A 97 20.48 5.69 16.99
CA GLU A 97 21.61 6.61 17.14
C GLU A 97 21.11 8.01 16.78
N GLU A 98 21.56 8.99 17.57
CA GLU A 98 21.17 10.40 17.60
C GLU A 98 19.92 10.73 18.44
N ASN A 99 20.09 10.81 19.77
CA ASN A 99 20.29 12.09 20.46
C ASN A 99 20.32 11.92 21.99
N GLU A 100 21.52 11.75 22.56
CA GLU A 100 22.05 12.56 23.68
C GLU A 100 23.59 12.46 23.69
#